data_AF-A0A0Q5SUP1-F1
#
_entry.id   AF-A0A0Q5SUP1-F1
#
_cell.length_a   1.000
_cell.length_b   1.000
_cell.length_c   1.000
_cell.angle_alpha   90.00
_cell.angle_beta   90.00
_cell.angle_gamma   90.00
#
_symmetry.space_group_name_H-M   'P 1'
#
loop_
_entity.id
_entity.type
_entity.pdbx_description
1 polymer ?
#
loop_
_entity_poly.entity_id
_entity_poly.type
_entity_poly.pdbx_seq_one_letter_code
_entity_poly.pdbx_strand_id
1 'polypeptide(L)' 'MKLFEKYAKLRHKAYVTSMITESVSGSMALENKQVPEAQVRAIVTKLIEEAELRGRKFDD' A
#
# COMPACT_ATOMS: atom_id res chain seq x y z
N MET A 1 -14.13 16.35 10.31
CA MET A 1 -13.71 14.93 10.38
C MET A 1 -12.32 14.80 9.82
N LYS A 2 -11.39 14.22 10.58
CA LYS A 2 -10.05 13.88 10.07
C LYS A 2 -10.17 12.74 9.06
N LEU A 3 -9.27 12.67 8.09
CA LEU A 3 -9.30 11.67 7.01
C LEU A 3 -9.35 10.22 7.57
N PHE A 4 -8.63 9.97 8.65
CA PHE A 4 -8.60 8.68 9.37
C PHE A 4 -9.86 8.38 10.20
N GLU A 5 -10.73 9.36 10.44
CA GLU A 5 -12.04 9.14 11.07
C GLU A 5 -13.06 8.71 10.01
N LYS A 6 -12.95 9.24 8.79
CA LYS A 6 -13.80 8.84 7.67
C LYS A 6 -13.36 7.51 7.03
N TYR A 7 -12.06 7.21 7.08
CA TYR A 7 -11.45 6.05 6.45
C TYR A 7 -10.58 5.26 7.43
N ALA A 8 -11.22 4.68 8.45
CA ALA A 8 -10.53 3.91 9.49
C ALA A 8 -9.64 2.78 8.92
N LYS A 9 -10.06 2.17 7.80
CA LYS A 9 -9.29 1.13 7.10
C LYS A 9 -7.88 1.56 6.68
N LEU A 10 -7.66 2.85 6.44
CA LEU A 10 -6.34 3.39 6.06
C LEU A 10 -5.33 3.39 7.22
N ARG A 11 -5.76 3.10 8.44
CA ARG A 11 -4.84 2.89 9.55
C ARG A 11 -4.22 1.50 9.50
N HIS A 12 -4.92 0.50 8.98
CA HIS A 12 -4.43 -0.88 9.00
C HIS A 12 -3.36 -1.11 7.94
N LYS A 13 -2.19 -1.57 8.38
CA LYS A 13 -1.02 -1.81 7.52
C LYS A 13 -1.34 -2.79 6.39
N ALA A 14 -2.00 -3.89 6.71
CA ALA A 14 -2.36 -4.93 5.75
C ALA A 14 -3.29 -4.38 4.65
N TYR A 15 -4.28 -3.58 5.04
CA TYR A 15 -5.22 -2.97 4.09
C TYR A 15 -4.51 -2.02 3.12
N VAL A 16 -3.69 -1.11 3.65
CA VAL A 16 -2.96 -0.13 2.82
C VAL A 16 -1.98 -0.84 1.89
N THR A 17 -1.29 -1.88 2.37
CA THR A 17 -0.37 -2.68 1.56
C THR A 17 -1.09 -3.38 0.40
N SER A 18 -2.24 -4.02 0.66
CA SER A 18 -3.05 -4.68 -0.39
C SER A 18 -3.56 -3.68 -1.41
N MET A 19 -4.19 -2.60 -0.93
CA MET A 19 -4.79 -1.56 -1.77
C MET A 19 -3.77 -0.93 -2.73
N ILE A 20 -2.57 -0.61 -2.24
CA ILE A 20 -1.51 -0.05 -3.09
C ILE A 20 -0.99 -1.10 -4.06
N THR A 21 -0.77 -2.34 -3.62
CA THR A 21 -0.28 -3.43 -4.47
C THR A 21 -1.24 -3.71 -5.63
N GLU A 22 -2.53 -3.81 -5.34
CA GLU A 22 -3.60 -4.03 -6.34
C GLU A 22 -3.70 -2.85 -7.30
N SER A 23 -3.67 -1.61 -6.79
CA SER A 23 -3.75 -0.41 -7.63
C SER A 23 -2.56 -0.30 -8.59
N VAL A 24 -1.34 -0.55 -8.10
CA VAL A 24 -0.14 -0.49 -8.94
C VAL A 24 -0.15 -1.63 -9.97
N SER A 25 -0.44 -2.86 -9.54
CA SER A 25 -0.50 -4.01 -10.43
C SER A 25 -1.55 -3.84 -11.52
N GLY A 26 -2.73 -3.30 -11.16
CA GLY A 26 -3.79 -2.98 -12.11
C GLY A 26 -3.38 -1.90 -13.11
N SER A 27 -2.76 -0.80 -12.66
CA SER A 27 -2.24 0.23 -13.55
C SER A 27 -1.15 -0.29 -14.49
N MET A 28 -0.23 -1.14 -14.00
CA MET A 28 0.81 -1.75 -14.83
C MET A 28 0.23 -2.69 -15.89
N ALA A 29 -0.80 -3.48 -15.53
CA ALA A 29 -1.50 -4.35 -16.46
C ALA A 29 -2.16 -3.57 -17.60
N LEU A 30 -2.76 -2.41 -17.30
CA LEU A 30 -3.35 -1.52 -18.32
C LEU A 30 -2.31 -0.96 -19.30
N GLU A 31 -1.05 -0.83 -18.86
CA GLU A 31 0.07 -0.42 -19.70
C GLU A 31 0.79 -1.60 -20.39
N ASN A 32 0.21 -2.80 -20.38
CA ASN A 32 0.84 -4.04 -20.88
C ASN A 32 2.20 -4.36 -20.23
N LYS A 33 2.44 -3.90 -19.00
CA LYS A 33 3.63 -4.24 -18.22
C LYS A 33 3.29 -5.40 -17.30
N GLN A 34 3.80 -6.60 -17.62
CA GLN A 34 3.73 -7.74 -16.72
C GLN A 34 4.88 -7.69 -15.72
N VAL A 35 4.55 -7.29 -14.50
CA VAL A 35 5.42 -7.42 -13.34
C VAL A 35 4.76 -8.37 -12.34
N PRO A 36 5.48 -9.35 -11.79
CA PRO A 36 4.92 -10.24 -10.79
C PRO A 36 4.40 -9.46 -9.58
N GLU A 37 3.16 -9.73 -9.17
CA GLU A 37 2.54 -9.04 -8.04
C GLU A 37 3.35 -9.20 -6.75
N ALA A 38 4.00 -10.35 -6.55
CA ALA A 38 4.91 -10.57 -5.42
C ALA A 38 6.07 -9.56 -5.37
N GLN A 39 6.58 -9.15 -6.54
CA GLN A 39 7.62 -8.13 -6.64
C GLN A 39 7.07 -6.74 -6.30
N VAL A 40 5.87 -6.40 -6.80
CA VAL A 40 5.17 -5.15 -6.45
C VAL A 40 4.93 -5.09 -4.94
N ARG A 41 4.42 -6.18 -4.35
CA ARG A 41 4.15 -6.30 -2.91
C ARG A 41 5.41 -6.11 -2.08
N ALA A 42 6.55 -6.67 -2.50
CA ALA A 42 7.82 -6.50 -1.81
C ALA A 42 8.28 -5.03 -1.80
N ILE A 43 8.11 -4.31 -2.91
CA ILE A 43 8.43 -2.88 -3.02
C ILE A 43 7.49 -2.07 -2.12
N VAL A 44 6.18 -2.30 -2.20
CA VAL A 44 5.18 -1.61 -1.38
C VAL A 44 5.45 -1.83 0.11
N THR A 45 5.78 -3.06 0.51
CA THR A 45 6.09 -3.39 1.92
C THR A 45 7.28 -2.57 2.43
N LYS A 46 8.37 -2.50 1.66
CA LYS A 46 9.53 -1.67 2.02
C LYS A 46 9.17 -0.19 2.15
N LEU A 47 8.34 0.34 1.25
CA LEU A 47 7.91 1.74 1.32
C LEU A 47 7.02 2.03 2.53
N ILE A 48 6.19 1.06 2.94
CA ILE A 48 5.38 1.16 4.17
C ILE A 48 6.30 1.17 5.40
N GLU A 49 7.29 0.27 5.46
CA GLU A 49 8.28 0.21 6.53
C GLU A 49 9.12 1.51 6.61
N GLU A 50 9.53 2.06 5.47
CA GLU A 50 10.20 3.36 5.42
C GLU A 50 9.30 4.49 5.93
N ALA A 51 8.00 4.45 5.63
CA ALA A 51 7.04 5.42 6.15
C ALA A 51 6.89 5.30 7.68
N GLU A 52 6.95 4.07 8.22
CA GLU A 52 6.96 3.82 9.67
C GLU A 52 8.20 4.43 10.34
N LEU A 53 9.38 4.22 9.74
CA LEU A 53 10.63 4.84 10.21
C LEU A 53 10.58 6.37 10.20
N ARG A 54 9.80 6.97 9.30
CA ARG A 54 9.57 8.42 9.21
C ARG A 54 8.46 8.93 10.14
N GLY A 55 7.90 8.06 11.00
CA GLY A 55 6.95 8.42 12.03
C GLY A 55 5.47 8.27 11.66
N ARG A 56 5.16 7.65 10.49
CA ARG A 56 3.78 7.24 10.20
C ARG A 56 3.44 6.02 11.07
N LYS A 57 2.26 6.04 11.69
CA LYS A 57 1.76 4.90 12.47
C LYS A 57 0.69 4.18 11.67
N PHE A 58 0.83 2.86 11.59
CA PHE A 58 -0.23 1.97 11.14
C PHE A 58 -0.68 1.12 12.32
N ASP A 59 -1.96 0.79 12.33
CA ASP A 59 -2.53 -0.23 13.20
C ASP A 59 -2.19 -1.60 12.58
N ASP A 60 -1.95 -2.60 13.44
CA ASP A 60 -1.78 -4.00 13.00
C ASP A 60 -3.08 -4.59 12.43
#